data_AF-A0A8I1A5B6-F1
#
_entry.id   AF-A0A8I1A5B6-F1
#
_cell.length_a   1.000
_cell.length_b   1.000
_cell.length_c   1.000
_cell.angle_alpha   90.00
_cell.angle_beta   90.00
_cell.angle_gamma   90.00
#
_symmetry.space_group_name_H-M   'P 1'
#
loop_
_entity.id
_entity.type
_entity.pdbx_description
1 polymer ?
#
loop_
_entity_poly.entity_id
_entity_poly.type
_entity_poly.pdbx_seq_one_letter_code
_entity_poly.pdbx_strand_id
1 'polypeptide(L)'
;MLAPDERATLVDQLRPPADSRLDHLVGTTFTLDLQSALVPALAFASPSHATDPLAMLASIRICANAIDIFHQAGHIRVPERTNALMAFLEPAVHAVRSRPGTLFHPKIWLAKYVDDEDVVSFRLLVQSRNLTRDNSWDMVVALDGVMGSTRNKTNKPLRALLQYLADDATASPLEPTRRRRMQTLADDIRYAEWTAPEGLSDIEFHVFGVQGHRPAPNFEGTRHLAISPFLGDDGFDTVIPGDRVIADVVSRAESLEQLRPETLKWFSASYVLNSDAGIPDPESDSANVLGGLHAKAYIVEYNHWARLFIGSANATAAAFNRNVEILVEMVGAKKKFGIDAMLGNSGLGSIISPYEATGGAEPDETDVIRRELDKALQAIASTPFTATVQPAGEFFDLLIETDVPIQLPDGYSATIELTTRPGFAVAMTSDDPVDFISPGLKLVDIMPFLAVRVTEPGGSTGSTVVVANLINDPDERLDEILASQLNKPEDVLRFIALMLSISNGGDSAGGAFDQMIRDHGSQSGPLPGILESLLLALATAPTVLTDMDGFIRRLHRDDARRDLLPPGFSELWTDIHSAATVLDRRNA
;
A
#
# COMPACT_ATOMS: atom_id res chain seq x y z
N MET A 1 24.36 -6.41 -4.07
CA MET A 1 24.81 -5.00 -4.11
C MET A 1 23.68 -4.24 -4.79
N LEU A 2 23.47 -2.95 -4.53
CA LEU A 2 22.39 -2.21 -5.19
C LEU A 2 22.79 -1.92 -6.64
N ALA A 3 22.59 -2.91 -7.51
CA ALA A 3 22.89 -2.79 -8.93
C ALA A 3 21.76 -1.99 -9.60
N PRO A 4 22.09 -0.97 -10.41
CA PRO A 4 21.09 -0.06 -10.93
C PRO A 4 20.10 -0.64 -11.93
N ASP A 5 20.42 -1.80 -12.48
CA ASP A 5 19.63 -2.59 -13.41
C ASP A 5 18.77 -3.66 -12.73
N GLU A 6 18.89 -3.86 -11.41
CA GLU A 6 18.12 -4.86 -10.67
C GLU A 6 16.72 -4.33 -10.31
N ARG A 7 15.69 -4.79 -11.04
CA ARG A 7 14.29 -4.42 -10.80
C ARG A 7 13.63 -5.41 -9.84
N ALA A 8 13.05 -4.89 -8.76
CA ALA A 8 12.17 -5.65 -7.87
C ALA A 8 10.73 -5.13 -8.01
N THR A 9 9.79 -5.99 -8.42
CA THR A 9 8.37 -5.62 -8.47
C THR A 9 7.69 -5.88 -7.13
N LEU A 10 6.74 -5.04 -6.72
CA LEU A 10 5.98 -5.27 -5.48
C LEU A 10 5.25 -6.62 -5.50
N VAL A 11 4.69 -6.99 -6.66
CA VAL A 11 3.96 -8.26 -6.83
C VAL A 11 4.88 -9.44 -6.55
N ASP A 12 6.06 -9.49 -7.17
CA ASP A 12 6.99 -10.62 -6.99
C ASP A 12 7.52 -10.67 -5.55
N GLN A 13 7.81 -9.51 -4.96
CA GLN A 13 8.28 -9.41 -3.59
C GLN A 13 7.22 -9.84 -2.57
N LEU A 14 5.93 -9.73 -2.87
CA LEU A 14 4.85 -10.16 -1.97
C LEU A 14 4.38 -11.60 -2.18
N ARG A 15 4.91 -12.31 -3.19
CA ARG A 15 4.50 -13.69 -3.44
C ARG A 15 4.77 -14.58 -2.23
N PRO A 16 3.80 -15.40 -1.81
CA PRO A 16 4.02 -16.37 -0.74
C PRO A 16 5.19 -17.31 -1.07
N PRO A 17 5.88 -17.83 -0.05
CA PRO A 17 6.71 -19.02 -0.21
C PRO A 17 5.91 -20.20 -0.79
N ALA A 18 6.60 -21.22 -1.29
CA ALA A 18 5.95 -22.45 -1.76
C ALA A 18 5.06 -23.03 -0.65
N ASP A 19 3.92 -23.59 -1.04
CA ASP A 19 2.94 -24.25 -0.16
C ASP A 19 2.38 -23.36 0.96
N SER A 20 2.54 -22.03 0.83
CA SER A 20 2.08 -21.05 1.81
C SER A 20 0.99 -20.15 1.24
N ARG A 21 0.04 -19.75 2.09
CA ARG A 21 -1.01 -18.77 1.76
C ARG A 21 -0.88 -17.52 2.62
N LEU A 22 -1.46 -16.42 2.15
CA LEU A 22 -1.54 -15.18 2.91
C LEU A 22 -2.50 -15.35 4.11
N ASP A 23 -2.05 -14.94 5.30
CA ASP A 23 -2.88 -14.78 6.50
C ASP A 23 -3.26 -13.29 6.70
N HIS A 24 -2.27 -12.41 6.62
CA HIS A 24 -2.47 -10.96 6.77
C HIS A 24 -1.36 -10.18 6.07
N LEU A 25 -1.73 -9.11 5.36
CA LEU A 25 -0.82 -8.15 4.74
C LEU A 25 -1.11 -6.75 5.27
N VAL A 26 -0.08 -6.10 5.82
CA VAL A 26 -0.14 -4.70 6.26
C VAL A 26 0.78 -3.86 5.41
N GLY A 27 0.22 -2.90 4.68
CA GLY A 27 0.95 -1.89 3.91
C GLY A 27 0.91 -0.54 4.59
N THR A 28 2.00 0.24 4.53
CA THR A 28 1.97 1.66 4.85
C THR A 28 2.53 2.49 3.70
N THR A 29 1.96 3.66 3.46
CA THR A 29 2.46 4.61 2.45
C THR A 29 2.18 6.05 2.89
N PHE A 30 2.86 7.03 2.29
CA PHE A 30 2.47 8.43 2.46
C PHE A 30 1.34 8.79 1.48
N THR A 31 1.67 8.75 0.19
CA THR A 31 0.70 8.97 -0.90
C THR A 31 0.13 7.65 -1.38
N LEU A 32 -1.16 7.62 -1.69
CA LEU A 32 -1.87 6.46 -2.20
C LEU A 32 -2.56 6.77 -3.54
N ASP A 33 -2.41 5.91 -4.51
CA ASP A 33 -3.24 5.86 -5.72
C ASP A 33 -4.15 4.62 -5.64
N LEU A 34 -5.47 4.81 -5.73
CA LEU A 34 -6.45 3.72 -5.52
C LEU A 34 -6.31 2.59 -6.54
N GLN A 35 -5.83 2.87 -7.76
CA GLN A 35 -5.57 1.80 -8.74
C GLN A 35 -4.34 0.99 -8.32
N SER A 36 -3.28 1.68 -7.90
CA SER A 36 -2.04 1.06 -7.38
C SER A 36 -2.30 0.23 -6.12
N ALA A 37 -3.31 0.59 -5.31
CA ALA A 37 -3.73 -0.14 -4.12
C ALA A 37 -4.36 -1.51 -4.42
N LEU A 38 -4.80 -1.78 -5.65
CA LEU A 38 -5.30 -3.10 -6.07
C LEU A 38 -4.15 -4.07 -6.39
N VAL A 39 -2.96 -3.56 -6.75
CA VAL A 39 -1.81 -4.35 -7.21
C VAL A 39 -1.32 -5.40 -6.20
N PRO A 40 -1.24 -5.12 -4.88
CA PRO A 40 -0.78 -6.11 -3.91
C PRO A 40 -1.59 -7.41 -3.92
N ALA A 41 -2.89 -7.35 -4.23
CA ALA A 41 -3.73 -8.55 -4.32
C ALA A 41 -3.26 -9.51 -5.43
N LEU A 42 -2.65 -8.97 -6.51
CA LEU A 42 -2.13 -9.78 -7.63
C LEU A 42 -0.95 -10.67 -7.22
N ALA A 43 -0.25 -10.35 -6.13
CA ALA A 43 0.83 -11.20 -5.62
C ALA A 43 0.35 -12.58 -5.15
N PHE A 44 -0.95 -12.70 -4.90
CA PHE A 44 -1.61 -13.93 -4.44
C PHE A 44 -2.41 -14.60 -5.56
N ALA A 45 -2.43 -14.00 -6.75
CA ALA A 45 -2.88 -14.66 -7.97
C ALA A 45 -1.84 -15.68 -8.44
N SER A 46 -2.27 -16.72 -9.15
CA SER A 46 -1.30 -17.61 -9.79
C SER A 46 -0.48 -16.85 -10.87
N PRO A 47 0.83 -17.10 -11.00
CA PRO A 47 1.75 -16.34 -11.85
C PRO A 47 1.32 -16.23 -13.31
N SER A 48 0.67 -17.27 -13.83
CA SER A 48 0.17 -17.34 -15.20
C SER A 48 -1.04 -16.43 -15.47
N HIS A 49 -1.55 -15.72 -14.45
CA HIS A 49 -2.78 -14.92 -14.54
C HIS A 49 -2.60 -13.48 -14.06
N ALA A 50 -1.37 -13.00 -13.84
CA ALA A 50 -1.12 -11.66 -13.33
C ALA A 50 -1.69 -10.53 -14.22
N THR A 51 -1.87 -10.79 -15.52
CA THR A 51 -2.44 -9.83 -16.49
C THR A 51 -3.91 -10.12 -16.84
N ASP A 52 -4.53 -11.14 -16.26
CA ASP A 52 -5.89 -11.56 -16.57
C ASP A 52 -6.90 -10.77 -15.70
N PRO A 53 -7.82 -10.00 -16.30
CA PRO A 53 -8.81 -9.22 -15.55
C PRO A 53 -9.65 -10.07 -14.59
N LEU A 54 -10.01 -11.30 -14.96
CA LEU A 54 -10.80 -12.19 -14.09
C LEU A 54 -10.00 -12.67 -12.89
N ALA A 55 -8.71 -12.95 -13.07
CA ALA A 55 -7.83 -13.34 -11.98
C ALA A 55 -7.54 -12.18 -11.04
N MET A 56 -7.42 -10.95 -11.57
CA MET A 56 -7.36 -9.75 -10.76
C MET A 56 -8.62 -9.59 -9.90
N LEU A 57 -9.81 -9.75 -10.49
CA LEU A 57 -11.08 -9.72 -9.75
C LEU A 57 -11.13 -10.76 -8.62
N ALA A 58 -10.77 -12.01 -8.92
CA ALA A 58 -10.79 -13.09 -7.93
C ALA A 58 -9.79 -12.83 -6.80
N SER A 59 -8.59 -12.37 -7.14
CA SER A 59 -7.53 -12.07 -6.17
C SER A 59 -7.91 -10.91 -5.26
N ILE A 60 -8.48 -9.83 -5.83
CA ILE A 60 -9.00 -8.69 -5.06
C ILE A 60 -10.08 -9.18 -4.09
N ARG A 61 -11.05 -9.96 -4.57
CA ARG A 61 -12.15 -10.45 -3.72
C ARG A 61 -11.64 -11.30 -2.55
N ILE A 62 -10.72 -12.24 -2.80
CA ILE A 62 -10.18 -13.13 -1.77
C ILE A 62 -9.30 -12.37 -0.78
N CYS A 63 -8.45 -11.47 -1.28
CA CYS A 63 -7.44 -10.85 -0.44
C CYS A 63 -7.93 -9.58 0.27
N ALA A 64 -9.03 -8.95 -0.16
CA ALA A 64 -9.52 -7.69 0.41
C ALA A 64 -9.69 -7.74 1.94
N ASN A 65 -10.12 -8.88 2.48
CA ASN A 65 -10.30 -9.08 3.92
C ASN A 65 -9.00 -9.37 4.69
N ALA A 66 -7.91 -9.66 3.99
CA ALA A 66 -6.60 -9.95 4.54
C ALA A 66 -5.58 -8.83 4.28
N ILE A 67 -5.98 -7.72 3.66
CA ILE A 67 -5.11 -6.58 3.37
C ILE A 67 -5.59 -5.37 4.16
N ASP A 68 -4.65 -4.67 4.82
CA ASP A 68 -4.84 -3.36 5.42
C ASP A 68 -3.74 -2.40 4.94
N ILE A 69 -4.11 -1.28 4.32
CA ILE A 69 -3.22 -0.26 3.77
C ILE A 69 -3.44 1.04 4.52
N PHE A 70 -2.43 1.46 5.28
CA PHE A 70 -2.43 2.69 6.03
C PHE A 70 -1.75 3.80 5.22
N HIS A 71 -2.40 4.95 5.08
CA HIS A 71 -1.84 6.08 4.35
C HIS A 71 -1.96 7.39 5.14
N GLN A 72 -1.17 8.40 4.81
CA GLN A 72 -1.36 9.73 5.40
C GLN A 72 -2.75 10.28 5.00
N ALA A 73 -3.52 10.73 5.98
CA ALA A 73 -4.78 11.44 5.73
C ALA A 73 -4.53 12.65 4.81
N GLY A 74 -5.33 12.79 3.75
CA GLY A 74 -5.23 13.89 2.78
C GLY A 74 -4.24 13.65 1.63
N HIS A 75 -3.71 12.43 1.50
CA HIS A 75 -2.73 12.07 0.47
C HIS A 75 -3.17 10.89 -0.43
N ILE A 76 -4.48 10.67 -0.58
CA ILE A 76 -4.99 9.82 -1.68
C ILE A 76 -5.13 10.69 -2.93
N ARG A 77 -4.56 10.26 -4.07
CA ARG A 77 -4.74 10.93 -5.36
C ARG A 77 -6.16 10.70 -5.87
N VAL A 78 -6.84 11.77 -6.27
CA VAL A 78 -8.15 11.67 -6.94
C VAL A 78 -7.99 10.92 -8.27
N PRO A 79 -8.71 9.81 -8.51
CA PRO A 79 -8.61 9.07 -9.75
C PRO A 79 -9.21 9.86 -10.91
N GLU A 80 -8.59 9.82 -12.08
CA GLU A 80 -9.16 10.40 -13.31
C GLU A 80 -10.44 9.66 -13.75
N ARG A 81 -10.49 8.36 -13.46
CA ARG A 81 -11.65 7.50 -13.65
C ARG A 81 -11.78 6.53 -12.48
N THR A 82 -12.93 6.55 -11.84
CA THR A 82 -13.27 5.61 -10.77
C THR A 82 -13.73 4.30 -11.39
N ASN A 83 -13.10 3.21 -10.97
CA ASN A 83 -13.50 1.86 -11.34
C ASN A 83 -14.29 1.26 -10.17
N ALA A 84 -15.37 0.53 -10.46
CA ALA A 84 -16.16 -0.17 -9.44
C ALA A 84 -15.32 -1.12 -8.58
N LEU A 85 -14.21 -1.65 -9.11
CA LEU A 85 -13.28 -2.52 -8.35
C LEU A 85 -12.58 -1.81 -7.19
N MET A 86 -12.52 -0.49 -7.20
CA MET A 86 -12.03 0.26 -6.05
C MET A 86 -12.90 0.00 -4.81
N ALA A 87 -14.17 -0.39 -4.97
CA ALA A 87 -15.05 -0.71 -3.85
C ALA A 87 -14.49 -1.79 -2.90
N PHE A 88 -13.67 -2.71 -3.41
CA PHE A 88 -13.03 -3.74 -2.59
C PHE A 88 -11.93 -3.19 -1.68
N LEU A 89 -11.44 -1.99 -1.94
CA LEU A 89 -10.45 -1.31 -1.11
C LEU A 89 -11.06 -0.58 0.08
N GLU A 90 -12.36 -0.31 0.06
CA GLU A 90 -13.06 0.43 1.10
C GLU A 90 -12.77 -0.08 2.52
N PRO A 91 -12.85 -1.40 2.82
CA PRO A 91 -12.54 -1.89 4.16
C PRO A 91 -11.03 -2.01 4.43
N ALA A 92 -10.19 -1.90 3.39
CA ALA A 92 -8.75 -2.13 3.48
C ALA A 92 -7.94 -0.83 3.61
N VAL A 93 -8.47 0.33 3.22
CA VAL A 93 -7.72 1.59 3.16
C VAL A 93 -8.02 2.46 4.37
N HIS A 94 -6.98 2.77 5.16
CA HIS A 94 -7.10 3.45 6.44
C HIS A 94 -6.30 4.76 6.45
N ALA A 95 -7.00 5.88 6.59
CA ALA A 95 -6.36 7.19 6.70
C ALA A 95 -5.77 7.38 8.10
N VAL A 96 -4.46 7.58 8.19
CA VAL A 96 -3.72 7.87 9.43
C VAL A 96 -3.67 9.37 9.66
N ARG A 97 -4.13 9.78 10.84
CA ARG A 97 -4.01 11.15 11.35
C ARG A 97 -2.57 11.44 11.74
N SER A 98 -2.16 12.66 11.48
CA SER A 98 -0.91 13.21 11.98
C SER A 98 -1.18 14.46 12.82
N ARG A 99 -0.35 14.71 13.82
CA ARG A 99 -0.44 15.96 14.59
C ARG A 99 -0.13 17.14 13.65
N PRO A 100 -0.68 18.34 13.89
CA PRO A 100 -0.36 19.51 13.09
C PRO A 100 1.15 19.72 12.92
N GLY A 101 1.62 19.83 11.67
CA GLY A 101 3.04 20.00 11.36
C GLY A 101 3.90 18.73 11.43
N THR A 102 3.28 17.56 11.51
CA THR A 102 3.94 16.23 11.44
C THR A 102 3.32 15.40 10.32
N LEU A 103 4.05 14.40 9.82
CA LEU A 103 3.57 13.50 8.76
C LEU A 103 3.68 12.03 9.20
N PHE A 104 2.78 11.20 8.67
CA PHE A 104 2.87 9.75 8.69
C PHE A 104 3.48 9.30 7.38
N HIS A 105 4.72 8.84 7.43
CA HIS A 105 5.50 8.60 6.23
C HIS A 105 6.23 7.23 6.18
N PRO A 106 5.99 6.22 7.05
CA PRO A 106 6.62 4.91 6.88
C PRO A 106 6.11 4.23 5.60
N LYS A 107 6.99 3.47 4.94
CA LYS A 107 6.65 2.72 3.72
C LYS A 107 7.10 1.28 3.89
N ILE A 108 6.19 0.45 4.38
CA ILE A 108 6.45 -0.98 4.58
C ILE A 108 5.35 -1.83 3.98
N TRP A 109 5.71 -3.08 3.70
CA TRP A 109 4.76 -4.17 3.59
C TRP A 109 5.17 -5.29 4.54
N LEU A 110 4.30 -5.67 5.45
CA LEU A 110 4.49 -6.81 6.34
C LEU A 110 3.45 -7.87 6.01
N ALA A 111 3.91 -8.98 5.43
CA ALA A 111 3.10 -10.15 5.15
C ALA A 111 3.35 -11.22 6.22
N LYS A 112 2.27 -11.85 6.68
CA LYS A 112 2.29 -13.10 7.42
C LYS A 112 1.70 -14.20 6.54
N TYR A 113 2.43 -15.30 6.41
CA TYR A 113 2.00 -16.48 5.66
C TYR A 113 1.87 -17.67 6.60
N VAL A 114 1.04 -18.63 6.18
CA VAL A 114 0.83 -19.90 6.86
C VAL A 114 0.82 -21.00 5.81
N ASP A 115 1.56 -22.07 6.04
CA ASP A 115 1.56 -23.26 5.18
C ASP A 115 0.50 -24.29 5.61
N ASP A 116 0.40 -25.39 4.87
CA ASP A 116 -0.57 -26.47 5.12
C ASP A 116 -0.30 -27.22 6.45
N GLU A 117 0.87 -27.05 7.07
CA GLU A 117 1.24 -27.60 8.37
C GLU A 117 1.07 -26.56 9.52
N ASP A 118 0.39 -25.44 9.25
CA ASP A 118 0.21 -24.31 10.16
C ASP A 118 1.52 -23.61 10.58
N VAL A 119 2.61 -23.76 9.82
CA VAL A 119 3.88 -23.08 10.09
C VAL A 119 3.80 -21.64 9.62
N VAL A 120 4.11 -20.71 10.53
CA VAL A 120 4.07 -19.27 10.26
C VAL A 120 5.42 -18.77 9.74
N SER A 121 5.36 -18.04 8.63
CA SER A 121 6.48 -17.25 8.11
C SER A 121 6.07 -15.79 7.87
N PHE A 122 7.07 -14.92 7.76
CA PHE A 122 6.90 -13.48 7.58
C PHE A 122 7.73 -12.99 6.40
N ARG A 123 7.23 -11.95 5.74
CA ARG A 123 8.04 -11.11 4.86
C ARG A 123 7.85 -9.65 5.20
N LEU A 124 8.95 -8.94 5.38
CA LEU A 124 8.96 -7.50 5.59
C LEU A 124 9.68 -6.81 4.43
N LEU A 125 8.97 -5.93 3.75
CA LEU A 125 9.53 -4.98 2.79
C LEU A 125 9.64 -3.62 3.47
N VAL A 126 10.81 -3.01 3.47
CA VAL A 126 11.03 -1.61 3.88
C VAL A 126 11.45 -0.82 2.66
N GLN A 127 10.64 0.17 2.27
CA GLN A 127 10.76 0.87 0.99
C GLN A 127 10.99 2.37 1.17
N SER A 128 11.48 3.04 0.13
CA SER A 128 11.59 4.50 0.08
C SER A 128 10.52 5.18 -0.79
N ARG A 129 9.76 4.39 -1.57
CA ARG A 129 8.71 4.83 -2.50
C ARG A 129 7.30 4.65 -1.93
N ASN A 130 6.39 5.50 -2.40
CA ASN A 130 4.96 5.46 -2.09
C ASN A 130 4.21 4.53 -3.06
N LEU A 131 3.01 4.08 -2.69
CA LEU A 131 2.15 3.28 -3.57
C LEU A 131 1.49 4.14 -4.67
N THR A 132 2.29 4.51 -5.67
CA THR A 132 1.91 5.36 -6.82
C THR A 132 2.53 4.84 -8.12
N ARG A 133 2.04 5.35 -9.26
CA ARG A 133 2.55 5.06 -10.61
C ARG A 133 3.84 5.83 -10.99
N ASP A 134 4.56 6.39 -10.03
CA ASP A 134 5.73 7.24 -10.29
C ASP A 134 6.98 6.43 -10.69
N ASN A 135 7.59 6.72 -11.84
CA ASN A 135 8.75 5.98 -12.34
C ASN A 135 10.07 6.56 -11.80
N SER A 136 10.18 6.67 -10.48
CA SER A 136 11.37 7.17 -9.80
C SER A 136 12.23 6.04 -9.25
N TRP A 137 13.54 6.33 -9.19
CA TRP A 137 14.55 5.50 -8.55
C TRP A 137 14.33 5.40 -7.05
N ASP A 138 14.21 4.17 -6.54
CA ASP A 138 13.93 3.88 -5.13
C ASP A 138 14.79 2.72 -4.61
N MET A 139 14.58 2.39 -3.33
CA MET A 139 15.25 1.28 -2.69
C MET A 139 14.25 0.47 -1.88
N VAL A 140 14.43 -0.85 -1.88
CA VAL A 140 13.69 -1.80 -1.06
C VAL A 140 14.66 -2.73 -0.34
N VAL A 141 14.37 -3.00 0.93
CA VAL A 141 14.95 -4.12 1.68
C VAL A 141 13.84 -5.14 1.87
N ALA A 142 14.07 -6.36 1.38
CA ALA A 142 13.19 -7.51 1.61
C ALA A 142 13.83 -8.44 2.64
N LEU A 143 13.11 -8.73 3.72
CA LEU A 143 13.52 -9.64 4.79
C LEU A 143 12.50 -10.76 4.92
N ASP A 144 12.95 -11.99 4.73
CA ASP A 144 12.18 -13.17 5.08
C ASP A 144 12.45 -13.54 6.55
N GLY A 145 11.42 -14.00 7.25
CA GLY A 145 11.53 -14.44 8.63
C GLY A 145 10.66 -15.64 8.93
N VAL A 146 11.05 -16.40 9.94
CA VAL A 146 10.27 -17.54 10.45
C VAL A 146 9.81 -17.25 11.88
N MET A 147 8.70 -17.87 12.30
CA MET A 147 8.26 -17.77 13.68
C MET A 147 9.16 -18.61 14.59
N GLY A 148 9.93 -17.92 15.44
CA GLY A 148 10.74 -18.54 16.49
C GLY A 148 9.94 -18.83 17.77
N SER A 149 10.61 -19.45 18.74
CA SER A 149 10.01 -19.78 20.05
C SER A 149 10.27 -18.71 21.12
N THR A 150 11.14 -17.73 20.84
CA THR A 150 11.57 -16.72 21.81
C THR A 150 11.33 -15.31 21.29
N ARG A 151 11.05 -14.37 22.19
CA ARG A 151 10.82 -12.97 21.82
C ARG A 151 12.14 -12.32 21.40
N ASN A 152 12.18 -11.81 20.19
CA ASN A 152 13.26 -10.98 19.69
C ASN A 152 13.03 -9.51 20.04
N LYS A 153 13.98 -8.90 20.75
CA LYS A 153 13.89 -7.50 21.16
C LYS A 153 14.04 -6.52 19.99
N THR A 154 14.68 -6.93 18.89
CA THR A 154 14.83 -6.09 17.68
C THR A 154 13.49 -5.77 17.06
N ASN A 155 12.45 -6.61 17.27
CA ASN A 155 11.11 -6.42 16.70
C ASN A 155 10.21 -5.48 17.52
N LYS A 156 10.68 -4.95 18.66
CA LYS A 156 9.91 -3.98 19.47
C LYS A 156 9.43 -2.74 18.68
N PRO A 157 10.25 -2.12 17.80
CA PRO A 157 9.85 -0.97 16.99
C PRO A 157 8.72 -1.31 16.01
N LEU A 158 8.83 -2.43 15.30
CA LEU A 158 7.79 -2.91 14.37
C LEU A 158 6.47 -3.18 15.11
N ARG A 159 6.54 -3.84 16.27
CA ARG A 159 5.36 -4.03 17.13
C ARG A 159 4.73 -2.69 17.55
N ALA A 160 5.55 -1.71 17.96
CA ALA A 160 5.04 -0.41 18.37
C ALA A 160 4.33 0.31 17.21
N LEU A 161 4.87 0.23 15.99
CA LEU A 161 4.21 0.75 14.80
C LEU A 161 2.86 0.06 14.54
N LEU A 162 2.80 -1.27 14.57
CA LEU A 162 1.55 -2.01 14.34
C LEU A 162 0.48 -1.71 15.41
N GLN A 163 0.87 -1.57 16.68
CA GLN A 163 -0.05 -1.17 17.74
C GLN A 163 -0.57 0.26 17.54
N TYR A 164 0.32 1.19 17.19
CA TYR A 164 -0.07 2.57 16.86
C TYR A 164 -1.14 2.59 15.76
N LEU A 165 -0.93 1.83 14.68
CA LEU A 165 -1.86 1.71 13.57
C LEU A 165 -3.20 1.06 13.98
N ALA A 166 -3.16 0.03 14.84
CA ALA A 166 -4.35 -0.70 15.24
C ALA A 166 -5.28 0.08 16.16
N ASP A 167 -4.72 0.93 17.03
CA ASP A 167 -5.44 1.43 18.20
C ASP A 167 -5.87 2.89 18.11
N ASP A 168 -4.97 3.79 17.66
CA ASP A 168 -5.13 5.24 17.91
C ASP A 168 -4.87 6.13 16.68
N ALA A 169 -4.33 5.58 15.59
CA ALA A 169 -3.78 6.39 14.50
C ALA A 169 -4.80 6.84 13.46
N THR A 170 -5.92 6.12 13.27
CA THR A 170 -6.77 6.29 12.09
C THR A 170 -7.84 7.38 12.26
N ALA A 171 -8.29 7.95 11.12
CA ALA A 171 -9.38 8.93 11.08
C ALA A 171 -10.71 8.32 11.53
N SER A 172 -11.00 7.12 11.04
CA SER A 172 -12.12 6.29 11.47
C SER A 172 -11.57 5.05 12.20
N PRO A 173 -12.20 4.60 13.31
CA PRO A 173 -11.78 3.39 13.98
C PRO A 173 -11.78 2.18 13.04
N LEU A 174 -10.80 1.29 13.21
CA LEU A 174 -10.82 0.00 12.53
C LEU A 174 -11.98 -0.85 13.03
N GLU A 175 -12.59 -1.61 12.12
CA GLU A 175 -13.56 -2.66 12.45
C GLU A 175 -12.98 -3.63 13.51
N PRO A 176 -13.74 -4.06 14.53
CA PRO A 176 -13.21 -4.84 15.65
C PRO A 176 -12.46 -6.11 15.25
N THR A 177 -12.87 -6.78 14.17
CA THR A 177 -12.22 -7.98 13.63
C THR A 177 -10.85 -7.66 13.02
N ARG A 178 -10.74 -6.57 12.25
CA ARG A 178 -9.48 -6.07 11.68
C ARG A 178 -8.54 -5.58 12.77
N ARG A 179 -9.04 -4.81 13.74
CA ARG A 179 -8.27 -4.37 14.90
C ARG A 179 -7.64 -5.55 15.64
N ARG A 180 -8.42 -6.61 15.90
CA ARG A 180 -7.91 -7.83 16.56
C ARG A 180 -6.84 -8.54 15.73
N ARG A 181 -7.01 -8.60 14.41
CA ARG A 181 -6.02 -9.21 13.50
C ARG A 181 -4.70 -8.42 13.51
N MET A 182 -4.78 -7.09 13.41
CA MET A 182 -3.64 -6.19 13.55
C MET A 182 -2.91 -6.38 14.89
N GLN A 183 -3.66 -6.48 15.99
CA GLN A 183 -3.09 -6.73 17.32
C GLN A 183 -2.42 -8.11 17.43
N THR A 184 -3.00 -9.13 16.78
CA THR A 184 -2.42 -10.48 16.71
C THR A 184 -1.11 -10.46 15.94
N LEU A 185 -1.08 -9.83 14.76
CA LEU A 185 0.14 -9.64 13.97
C LEU A 185 1.22 -8.88 14.76
N ALA A 186 0.85 -7.82 15.49
CA ALA A 186 1.75 -7.06 16.36
C ALA A 186 2.35 -7.90 17.50
N ASP A 187 1.64 -8.93 17.93
CA ASP A 187 2.08 -9.84 18.99
C ASP A 187 2.91 -11.01 18.45
N ASP A 188 2.60 -11.50 17.25
CA ASP A 188 3.33 -12.53 16.51
C ASP A 188 4.70 -12.03 16.04
N ILE A 189 4.79 -10.80 15.53
CA ILE A 189 6.05 -10.23 15.01
C ILE A 189 7.16 -10.18 16.07
N ARG A 190 6.81 -10.22 17.36
CA ARG A 190 7.80 -10.32 18.45
C ARG A 190 8.67 -11.56 18.36
N TYR A 191 8.21 -12.61 17.69
CA TYR A 191 8.89 -13.89 17.57
C TYR A 191 9.54 -14.09 16.20
N ALA A 192 9.44 -13.12 15.29
CA ALA A 192 10.05 -13.23 13.97
C ALA A 192 11.59 -13.25 14.07
N GLU A 193 12.18 -14.27 13.46
CA GLU A 193 13.63 -14.41 13.27
C GLU A 193 13.95 -14.10 11.81
N TRP A 194 14.56 -12.94 11.56
CA TRP A 194 14.83 -12.43 10.21
C TRP A 194 16.12 -12.99 9.62
N THR A 195 16.07 -13.33 8.33
CA THR A 195 17.24 -13.68 7.54
C THR A 195 17.83 -12.42 6.92
N ALA A 196 19.09 -12.12 7.23
CA ALA A 196 19.78 -10.98 6.64
C ALA A 196 20.14 -11.24 5.17
N PRO A 197 20.10 -10.21 4.30
CA PRO A 197 20.57 -10.34 2.93
C PRO A 197 22.04 -10.75 2.86
N GLU A 198 22.47 -11.36 1.75
CA GLU A 198 23.79 -11.96 1.63
C GLU A 198 24.95 -10.96 1.87
N GLY A 199 25.73 -11.22 2.91
CA GLY A 199 26.87 -10.40 3.31
C GLY A 199 26.53 -9.24 4.24
N LEU A 200 25.27 -9.15 4.68
CA LEU A 200 24.82 -8.26 5.74
C LEU A 200 24.52 -9.03 7.03
N SER A 201 24.58 -8.34 8.16
CA SER A 201 24.26 -8.85 9.49
C SER A 201 23.58 -7.77 10.35
N ASP A 202 23.24 -8.12 11.59
CA ASP A 202 22.83 -7.19 12.66
C ASP A 202 21.63 -6.29 12.27
N ILE A 203 20.51 -6.92 11.92
CA ILE A 203 19.28 -6.21 11.57
C ILE A 203 18.71 -5.50 12.81
N GLU A 204 18.59 -4.18 12.73
CA GLU A 204 17.84 -3.36 13.69
C GLU A 204 16.78 -2.51 12.98
N PHE A 205 15.67 -2.26 13.66
CA PHE A 205 14.60 -1.40 13.15
C PHE A 205 14.52 -0.12 13.98
N HIS A 206 14.27 1.00 13.33
CA HIS A 206 14.12 2.30 13.97
C HIS A 206 12.80 2.92 13.52
N VAL A 207 11.85 3.04 14.45
CA VAL A 207 10.55 3.68 14.18
C VAL A 207 10.50 5.02 14.90
N PHE A 208 10.34 6.10 14.17
CA PHE A 208 10.26 7.47 14.69
C PHE A 208 8.79 7.88 14.90
N GLY A 209 8.55 8.91 15.70
CA GLY A 209 7.22 9.54 15.85
C GLY A 209 6.14 8.74 16.61
N VAL A 210 6.39 7.47 16.97
CA VAL A 210 5.44 6.64 17.75
C VAL A 210 5.61 6.84 19.25
N GLN A 211 4.51 7.07 19.97
CA GLN A 211 4.53 7.34 21.41
C GLN A 211 5.12 6.17 22.22
N GLY A 212 5.94 6.50 23.22
CA GLY A 212 6.58 5.49 24.10
C GLY A 212 7.79 4.78 23.48
N HIS A 213 8.13 5.10 22.22
CA HIS A 213 9.32 4.60 21.56
C HIS A 213 10.24 5.77 21.17
N ARG A 214 11.53 5.65 21.48
CA ARG A 214 12.56 6.63 21.10
C ARG A 214 13.68 5.87 20.41
N PRO A 215 13.74 5.88 19.07
CA PRO A 215 14.82 5.24 18.34
C PRO A 215 16.14 5.98 18.60
N ALA A 216 17.25 5.25 18.50
CA ALA A 216 18.59 5.79 18.69
C ALA A 216 19.54 5.17 17.64
N PRO A 217 19.34 5.46 16.34
CA PRO A 217 20.20 4.96 15.28
C PRO A 217 21.64 5.42 15.48
N ASN A 218 22.60 4.53 15.24
CA ASN A 218 24.01 4.83 15.46
C ASN A 218 24.69 5.37 14.19
N PHE A 219 24.73 6.70 14.08
CA PHE A 219 25.45 7.39 13.00
C PHE A 219 26.94 7.64 13.28
N GLU A 220 27.55 7.02 14.30
CA GLU A 220 28.99 7.17 14.55
C GLU A 220 29.84 6.50 13.46
N GLY A 221 30.69 7.28 12.80
CA GLY A 221 31.62 6.78 11.78
C GLY A 221 32.60 7.83 11.27
N THR A 222 33.48 7.41 10.37
CA THR A 222 34.55 8.25 9.80
C THR A 222 34.17 8.92 8.48
N ARG A 223 33.23 8.34 7.72
CA ARG A 223 32.71 8.90 6.45
C ARG A 223 31.23 8.57 6.33
N HIS A 224 30.49 9.48 5.70
CA HIS A 224 29.04 9.40 5.56
C HIS A 224 28.61 9.62 4.10
N LEU A 225 27.60 8.89 3.67
CA LEU A 225 26.88 9.13 2.43
C LEU A 225 25.39 9.26 2.76
N ALA A 226 24.77 10.35 2.30
CA ALA A 226 23.33 10.55 2.40
C ALA A 226 22.71 10.52 1.00
N ILE A 227 21.71 9.65 0.81
CA ILE A 227 20.88 9.61 -0.39
C ILE A 227 19.49 10.04 0.06
N SER A 228 18.99 11.18 -0.42
CA SER A 228 17.68 11.68 -0.02
C SER A 228 17.16 12.68 -1.05
N PRO A 229 15.90 12.58 -1.50
CA PRO A 229 15.35 13.51 -2.49
C PRO A 229 15.03 14.89 -1.92
N PHE A 230 14.82 14.98 -0.60
CA PHE A 230 14.56 16.23 0.10
C PHE A 230 15.60 16.40 1.20
N LEU A 231 16.17 17.60 1.27
CA LEU A 231 17.19 17.98 2.24
C LEU A 231 16.66 19.15 3.07
N GLY A 232 17.15 19.28 4.30
CA GLY A 232 17.00 20.47 5.10
C GLY A 232 18.28 20.68 5.91
N ASP A 233 18.64 21.94 6.14
CA ASP A 233 19.90 22.27 6.81
C ASP A 233 20.11 21.49 8.12
N ASP A 234 19.08 21.47 8.97
CA ASP A 234 19.11 20.82 10.27
C ASP A 234 18.94 19.28 10.19
N GLY A 235 18.70 18.73 9.00
CA GLY A 235 18.57 17.29 8.80
C GLY A 235 19.90 16.56 8.98
N PHE A 236 21.00 17.24 8.72
CA PHE A 236 22.34 16.68 8.79
C PHE A 236 22.91 16.63 10.21
N ASP A 237 22.38 17.41 11.17
CA ASP A 237 22.80 17.37 12.57
C ASP A 237 22.63 15.97 13.19
N THR A 238 21.62 15.23 12.75
CA THR A 238 21.35 13.86 13.23
C THR A 238 22.17 12.81 12.49
N VAL A 239 22.28 12.97 11.16
CA VAL A 239 22.90 11.97 10.27
C VAL A 239 24.42 12.08 10.24
N ILE A 240 24.97 13.27 10.51
CA ILE A 240 26.40 13.59 10.47
C ILE A 240 26.78 14.31 11.78
N PRO A 241 26.99 13.56 12.88
CA PRO A 241 27.30 14.19 14.16
C PRO A 241 28.74 14.75 14.23
N GLY A 242 28.87 16.02 14.61
CA GLY A 242 30.14 16.67 15.02
C GLY A 242 30.90 17.46 13.93
N ASP A 243 32.14 17.90 14.25
CA ASP A 243 32.99 18.74 13.37
C ASP A 243 33.62 17.98 12.17
N ARG A 244 33.07 16.82 11.79
CA ARG A 244 33.69 15.93 10.79
C ARG A 244 33.26 16.36 9.39
N VAL A 245 34.25 16.71 8.57
CA VAL A 245 34.09 16.92 7.13
C VAL A 245 34.00 15.56 6.43
N ILE A 246 33.28 15.56 5.30
CA ILE A 246 33.17 14.53 4.25
C ILE A 246 31.87 13.71 4.35
N ALA A 247 30.75 14.40 4.10
CA ALA A 247 29.56 13.74 3.55
C ALA A 247 29.55 13.85 2.03
N ASP A 248 29.32 12.72 1.37
CA ASP A 248 28.87 12.71 -0.02
C ASP A 248 27.34 12.70 0.00
N VAL A 249 26.70 13.47 -0.89
CA VAL A 249 25.23 13.54 -0.96
C VAL A 249 24.74 13.23 -2.36
N VAL A 250 23.71 12.39 -2.46
CA VAL A 250 22.95 12.16 -3.70
C VAL A 250 21.55 12.68 -3.49
N SER A 251 21.15 13.69 -4.27
CA SER A 251 19.88 14.40 -4.08
C SER A 251 19.32 14.92 -5.40
N ARG A 252 18.24 15.71 -5.32
CA ARG A 252 17.71 16.52 -6.42
C ARG A 252 18.46 17.86 -6.47
N ALA A 253 18.63 18.41 -7.67
CA ALA A 253 19.31 19.70 -7.87
C ALA A 253 18.62 20.82 -7.06
N GLU A 254 17.30 20.86 -7.11
CA GLU A 254 16.47 21.86 -6.43
C GLU A 254 16.65 21.80 -4.90
N SER A 255 16.74 20.59 -4.34
CA SER A 255 16.94 20.41 -2.90
C SER A 255 18.36 20.78 -2.44
N LEU A 256 19.36 20.65 -3.31
CA LEU A 256 20.72 21.10 -3.01
C LEU A 256 20.82 22.63 -3.05
N GLU A 257 20.21 23.26 -4.06
CA GLU A 257 20.22 24.73 -4.18
C GLU A 257 19.43 25.43 -3.07
N GLN A 258 18.44 24.78 -2.45
CA GLN A 258 17.69 25.34 -1.32
C GLN A 258 18.44 25.29 0.02
N LEU A 259 19.55 24.53 0.13
CA LEU A 259 20.37 24.53 1.34
C LEU A 259 21.12 25.83 1.52
N ARG A 260 21.45 26.20 2.75
CA ARG A 260 22.34 27.34 3.00
C ARG A 260 23.75 27.04 2.46
N PRO A 261 24.47 28.04 1.92
CA PRO A 261 25.85 27.89 1.50
C PRO A 261 26.79 27.33 2.59
N GLU A 262 26.49 27.57 3.87
CA GLU A 262 27.24 27.03 5.00
C GLU A 262 27.09 25.51 5.15
N THR A 263 25.89 24.98 4.90
CA THR A 263 25.59 23.55 4.96
C THR A 263 26.29 22.81 3.81
N LEU A 264 26.33 23.42 2.62
CA LEU A 264 27.03 22.83 1.47
C LEU A 264 28.52 22.61 1.71
N LYS A 265 29.15 23.41 2.58
CA LYS A 265 30.58 23.25 2.95
C LYS A 265 30.86 21.96 3.73
N TRP A 266 29.83 21.28 4.24
CA TRP A 266 29.98 20.00 4.91
C TRP A 266 30.17 18.85 3.90
N PHE A 267 29.78 19.08 2.65
CA PHE A 267 29.83 18.07 1.60
C PHE A 267 31.17 18.07 0.88
N SER A 268 31.72 16.88 0.65
CA SER A 268 32.90 16.71 -0.20
C SER A 268 32.53 16.63 -1.67
N ALA A 269 31.42 15.97 -1.98
CA ALA A 269 30.81 15.98 -3.29
C ALA A 269 29.29 15.90 -3.17
N SER A 270 28.61 16.53 -4.13
CA SER A 270 27.17 16.38 -4.33
C SER A 270 26.91 15.78 -5.71
N TYR A 271 25.88 14.95 -5.79
CA TYR A 271 25.51 14.23 -6.99
C TYR A 271 23.99 14.34 -7.22
N VAL A 272 23.61 14.35 -8.50
CA VAL A 272 22.21 14.26 -8.95
C VAL A 272 22.05 13.09 -9.90
N LEU A 273 20.83 12.57 -10.05
CA LEU A 273 20.56 11.54 -11.06
C LEU A 273 20.70 12.12 -12.48
N ASN A 274 21.27 11.31 -13.37
CA ASN A 274 21.37 11.61 -14.79
C ASN A 274 20.03 11.33 -15.47
N SER A 275 19.34 12.39 -15.92
CA SER A 275 18.10 12.28 -16.71
C SER A 275 18.26 11.44 -17.98
N ASP A 276 19.46 11.42 -18.54
CA ASP A 276 19.77 10.74 -19.82
C ASP A 276 20.25 9.29 -19.62
N ALA A 277 20.53 8.89 -18.38
CA ALA A 277 21.01 7.54 -18.03
C ALA A 277 19.91 6.64 -17.46
N GLY A 278 18.66 7.11 -17.40
CA GLY A 278 17.59 6.28 -16.87
C GLY A 278 17.31 5.09 -17.78
N ILE A 279 16.97 3.99 -17.14
CA ILE A 279 16.69 2.72 -17.81
C ILE A 279 15.29 2.85 -18.47
N PRO A 280 15.12 2.49 -19.74
CA PRO A 280 13.80 2.43 -20.37
C PRO A 280 12.89 1.50 -19.58
N ASP A 281 11.70 1.95 -19.18
CA ASP A 281 10.72 1.08 -18.53
C ASP A 281 10.01 0.20 -19.57
N PRO A 282 10.26 -1.13 -19.63
CA PRO A 282 9.65 -2.01 -20.62
C PRO A 282 8.14 -2.22 -20.44
N GLU A 283 7.55 -1.80 -19.31
CA GLU A 283 6.12 -1.93 -19.01
C GLU A 283 5.33 -0.64 -19.27
N SER A 284 6.00 0.43 -19.70
CA SER A 284 5.35 1.68 -20.09
C SER A 284 5.16 1.71 -21.61
N ASP A 285 3.92 1.89 -22.08
CA ASP A 285 3.58 2.13 -23.50
C ASP A 285 4.20 3.43 -24.07
N SER A 286 4.86 4.22 -23.21
CA SER A 286 5.65 5.40 -23.57
C SER A 286 7.11 5.22 -23.14
N ALA A 287 8.06 5.75 -23.91
CA ALA A 287 9.50 5.74 -23.60
C ALA A 287 9.85 6.62 -22.38
N ASN A 288 9.26 6.32 -21.23
CA ASN A 288 9.49 7.02 -19.97
C ASN A 288 10.76 6.46 -19.34
N VAL A 289 11.75 7.34 -19.25
CA VAL A 289 13.03 7.13 -18.58
C VAL A 289 12.80 7.29 -17.07
N LEU A 290 13.35 6.41 -16.23
CA LEU A 290 13.35 6.60 -14.77
C LEU A 290 14.08 7.91 -14.43
N GLY A 291 13.35 8.98 -14.12
CA GLY A 291 13.92 10.35 -14.05
C GLY A 291 14.03 10.97 -12.66
N GLY A 292 13.27 10.49 -11.67
CA GLY A 292 13.20 11.08 -10.32
C GLY A 292 13.96 10.28 -9.27
N LEU A 293 14.47 10.95 -8.24
CA LEU A 293 15.03 10.29 -7.03
C LEU A 293 13.95 10.16 -5.96
N HIS A 294 13.74 8.96 -5.44
CA HIS A 294 12.90 8.66 -4.28
C HIS A 294 13.64 7.79 -3.23
N ALA A 295 14.82 7.27 -3.54
CA ALA A 295 15.69 6.54 -2.61
C ALA A 295 16.05 7.37 -1.37
N LYS A 296 16.01 6.71 -0.20
CA LYS A 296 16.39 7.30 1.08
C LYS A 296 17.26 6.30 1.81
N ALA A 297 18.55 6.62 1.90
CA ALA A 297 19.53 5.75 2.51
C ALA A 297 20.69 6.53 3.12
N TYR A 298 21.30 5.96 4.14
CA TYR A 298 22.48 6.49 4.78
C TYR A 298 23.52 5.39 4.94
N ILE A 299 24.77 5.68 4.56
CA ILE A 299 25.88 4.75 4.70
C ILE A 299 26.94 5.39 5.59
N VAL A 300 27.32 4.67 6.65
CA VAL A 300 28.29 5.15 7.65
C VAL A 300 29.45 4.17 7.73
N GLU A 301 30.63 4.60 7.31
CA GLU A 301 31.84 3.77 7.36
C GLU A 301 32.54 3.88 8.71
N TYR A 302 32.95 2.74 9.27
CA TYR A 302 33.75 2.68 10.50
C TYR A 302 34.66 1.44 10.48
N ASN A 303 35.95 1.64 10.76
CA ASN A 303 36.95 0.57 10.63
C ASN A 303 36.85 -0.11 9.24
N HIS A 304 36.72 -1.44 9.21
CA HIS A 304 36.47 -2.28 8.03
C HIS A 304 34.98 -2.55 7.70
N TRP A 305 34.05 -1.89 8.38
CA TRP A 305 32.60 -2.10 8.25
C TRP A 305 31.88 -0.84 7.74
N ALA A 306 30.66 -1.05 7.27
CA ALA A 306 29.70 -0.01 6.94
C ALA A 306 28.34 -0.35 7.57
N ARG A 307 27.69 0.65 8.19
CA ARG A 307 26.27 0.60 8.54
C ARG A 307 25.45 1.15 7.39
N LEU A 308 24.36 0.49 7.08
CA LEU A 308 23.41 0.86 6.05
C LEU A 308 22.07 1.11 6.71
N PHE A 309 21.52 2.31 6.53
CA PHE A 309 20.19 2.68 6.96
C PHE A 309 19.35 2.88 5.71
N ILE A 310 18.24 2.16 5.58
CA ILE A 310 17.34 2.27 4.41
C ILE A 310 15.91 2.40 4.92
N GLY A 311 15.10 3.27 4.31
CA GLY A 311 13.68 3.36 4.64
C GLY A 311 13.04 4.65 4.16
N SER A 312 12.25 5.28 5.03
CA SER A 312 11.34 6.36 4.62
C SER A 312 11.80 7.77 5.02
N ALA A 313 12.79 7.89 5.91
CA ALA A 313 13.24 9.17 6.45
C ALA A 313 14.08 9.96 5.43
N ASN A 314 13.64 11.18 5.12
CA ASN A 314 14.47 12.15 4.38
C ASN A 314 15.52 12.78 5.31
N ALA A 315 16.60 13.32 4.72
CA ALA A 315 17.61 14.11 5.43
C ALA A 315 17.08 15.50 5.86
N THR A 316 16.09 15.50 6.76
CA THR A 316 15.41 16.69 7.29
C THR A 316 15.17 16.51 8.79
N ALA A 317 15.18 17.59 9.57
CA ALA A 317 14.90 17.49 11.01
C ALA A 317 13.50 16.94 11.33
N ALA A 318 12.51 17.18 10.45
CA ALA A 318 11.16 16.67 10.64
C ALA A 318 11.10 15.14 10.60
N ALA A 319 11.86 14.49 9.71
CA ALA A 319 11.89 13.04 9.58
C ALA A 319 12.36 12.34 10.87
N PHE A 320 13.39 12.87 11.53
CA PHE A 320 13.97 12.24 12.72
C PHE A 320 13.29 12.65 14.03
N ASN A 321 12.70 13.86 14.09
CA ASN A 321 12.23 14.43 15.37
C ASN A 321 10.71 14.55 15.49
N ARG A 322 9.96 14.47 14.38
CA ARG A 322 8.54 14.82 14.36
C ARG A 322 7.66 13.79 13.66
N ASN A 323 8.04 13.39 12.46
CA ASN A 323 7.25 12.48 11.63
C ASN A 323 7.27 11.06 12.18
N VAL A 324 6.26 10.28 11.80
CA VAL A 324 6.34 8.83 11.87
C VAL A 324 7.10 8.36 10.64
N GLU A 325 8.26 7.74 10.86
CA GLU A 325 9.16 7.23 9.83
C GLU A 325 9.72 5.87 10.26
N ILE A 326 10.28 5.12 9.32
CA ILE A 326 11.01 3.88 9.60
C ILE A 326 12.35 3.83 8.87
N LEU A 327 13.36 3.31 9.56
CA LEU A 327 14.63 2.87 8.96
C LEU A 327 14.91 1.42 9.39
N VAL A 328 15.47 0.62 8.48
CA VAL A 328 16.16 -0.62 8.81
C VAL A 328 17.66 -0.37 8.78
N GLU A 329 18.35 -0.78 9.82
CA GLU A 329 19.81 -0.75 9.96
C GLU A 329 20.37 -2.16 9.75
N MET A 330 21.44 -2.27 8.95
CA MET A 330 22.19 -3.50 8.74
C MET A 330 23.69 -3.20 8.64
N VAL A 331 24.54 -4.16 8.96
CA VAL A 331 26.00 -4.04 8.91
C VAL A 331 26.59 -4.90 7.82
N GLY A 332 27.54 -4.37 7.05
CA GLY A 332 28.23 -5.09 5.99
C GLY A 332 29.69 -4.69 5.85
N ALA A 333 30.50 -5.52 5.19
CA ALA A 333 31.92 -5.22 4.96
C ALA A 333 32.06 -3.94 4.11
N LYS A 334 32.88 -2.98 4.56
CA LYS A 334 33.11 -1.70 3.86
C LYS A 334 33.49 -1.88 2.38
N LYS A 335 34.26 -2.92 2.07
CA LYS A 335 34.67 -3.22 0.69
C LYS A 335 33.48 -3.50 -0.25
N LYS A 336 32.39 -4.08 0.25
CA LYS A 336 31.20 -4.48 -0.54
C LYS A 336 30.05 -3.47 -0.39
N PHE A 337 29.91 -2.84 0.77
CA PHE A 337 28.75 -2.01 1.13
C PHE A 337 29.11 -0.58 1.59
N GLY A 338 30.38 -0.20 1.52
CA GLY A 338 30.86 1.15 1.83
C GLY A 338 30.56 2.16 0.73
N ILE A 339 30.95 3.40 0.97
CA ILE A 339 30.61 4.57 0.14
C ILE A 339 31.22 4.45 -1.25
N ASP A 340 32.49 4.06 -1.33
CA ASP A 340 33.18 3.94 -2.63
C ASP A 340 32.57 2.82 -3.50
N ALA A 341 32.04 1.75 -2.87
CA ALA A 341 31.33 0.69 -3.59
C ALA A 341 29.95 1.17 -4.07
N MET A 342 29.25 1.98 -3.28
CA MET A 342 27.95 2.55 -3.63
C MET A 342 28.04 3.61 -4.74
N LEU A 343 29.05 4.48 -4.71
CA LEU A 343 29.25 5.54 -5.72
C LEU A 343 30.04 5.06 -6.95
N GLY A 344 30.65 3.88 -6.89
CA GLY A 344 31.38 3.28 -8.01
C GLY A 344 30.48 2.76 -9.13
N ASN A 345 31.09 2.34 -10.25
CA ASN A 345 30.38 1.88 -11.47
C ASN A 345 29.49 0.66 -11.26
N SER A 346 29.80 -0.18 -10.26
CA SER A 346 28.96 -1.33 -9.94
C SER A 346 27.70 -0.92 -9.16
N GLY A 347 27.72 0.25 -8.50
CA GLY A 347 26.59 0.84 -7.77
C GLY A 347 25.93 1.95 -8.57
N LEU A 348 25.73 3.12 -7.95
CA LEU A 348 25.02 4.25 -8.56
C LEU A 348 25.87 5.05 -9.58
N GLY A 349 27.17 4.78 -9.70
CA GLY A 349 28.09 5.61 -10.49
C GLY A 349 27.72 5.80 -11.95
N SER A 350 26.98 4.87 -12.55
CA SER A 350 26.51 4.97 -13.95
C SER A 350 25.29 5.88 -14.12
N ILE A 351 24.55 6.16 -13.06
CA ILE A 351 23.27 6.90 -13.09
C ILE A 351 23.32 8.23 -12.34
N ILE A 352 24.46 8.60 -11.75
CA ILE A 352 24.65 9.88 -11.08
C ILE A 352 25.69 10.73 -11.80
N SER A 353 25.58 12.06 -11.70
CA SER A 353 26.64 13.00 -12.08
C SER A 353 26.94 13.96 -10.95
N PRO A 354 28.20 14.42 -10.84
CA PRO A 354 28.56 15.52 -9.94
C PRO A 354 27.70 16.75 -10.21
N TYR A 355 27.33 17.45 -9.14
CA TYR A 355 26.55 18.69 -9.20
C TYR A 355 27.14 19.71 -8.22
N GLU A 356 27.49 20.88 -8.71
CA GLU A 356 28.04 21.98 -7.89
C GLU A 356 26.91 22.96 -7.55
N ALA A 357 26.33 22.80 -6.36
CA ALA A 357 25.29 23.70 -5.87
C ALA A 357 25.87 25.00 -5.30
N THR A 358 25.16 26.11 -5.48
CA THR A 358 25.52 27.40 -4.87
C THR A 358 24.82 27.64 -3.54
N GLY A 359 23.61 27.11 -3.38
CA GLY A 359 22.82 27.23 -2.15
C GLY A 359 22.12 28.58 -2.04
N GLY A 360 21.14 28.65 -1.13
CA GLY A 360 20.38 29.87 -0.83
C GLY A 360 19.27 30.21 -1.83
N ALA A 361 18.87 29.26 -2.69
CA ALA A 361 17.69 29.41 -3.50
C ALA A 361 16.44 29.41 -2.60
N GLU A 362 15.56 30.38 -2.81
CA GLU A 362 14.26 30.38 -2.15
C GLU A 362 13.37 29.26 -2.76
N PRO A 363 12.48 28.64 -1.95
CA PRO A 363 11.49 27.72 -2.47
C PRO A 363 10.61 28.39 -3.54
N ASP A 364 10.22 27.63 -4.57
CA ASP A 364 9.24 28.10 -5.56
C ASP A 364 7.93 28.49 -4.85
N GLU A 365 7.35 29.63 -5.20
CA GLU A 365 6.04 30.07 -4.69
C GLU A 365 4.97 28.99 -4.89
N THR A 366 5.04 28.25 -6.00
CA THR A 366 4.14 27.13 -6.32
C THR A 366 4.27 26.00 -5.29
N ASP A 367 5.48 25.68 -4.85
CA ASP A 367 5.73 24.65 -3.83
C ASP A 367 5.25 25.10 -2.45
N VAL A 368 5.42 26.38 -2.12
CA VAL A 368 4.87 26.96 -0.89
C VAL A 368 3.35 26.85 -0.86
N ILE A 369 2.69 27.27 -1.95
CA ILE A 369 1.23 27.17 -2.11
C ILE A 369 0.77 25.71 -1.99
N ARG A 370 1.46 24.77 -2.66
CA ARG A 370 1.15 23.35 -2.59
C ARG A 370 1.24 22.81 -1.16
N ARG A 371 2.24 23.23 -0.38
CA ARG A 371 2.39 22.81 1.03
C ARG A 371 1.26 23.33 1.91
N GLU A 372 0.76 24.54 1.68
CA GLU A 372 -0.41 25.06 2.42
C GLU A 372 -1.71 24.34 2.02
N LEU A 373 -1.91 24.06 0.73
CA LEU A 373 -3.02 23.22 0.25
C LEU A 373 -2.97 21.82 0.87
N ASP A 374 -1.80 21.19 0.91
CA ASP A 374 -1.61 19.87 1.52
C ASP A 374 -1.96 19.89 3.01
N LYS A 375 -1.65 20.95 3.75
CA LYS A 375 -2.05 21.10 5.16
C LYS A 375 -3.57 21.21 5.31
N ALA A 376 -4.23 21.99 4.45
CA ALA A 376 -5.69 22.13 4.47
C ALA A 376 -6.38 20.79 4.16
N LEU A 377 -5.91 20.07 3.12
CA LEU A 377 -6.42 18.74 2.77
C LEU A 377 -6.21 17.71 3.89
N GLN A 378 -5.03 17.73 4.54
CA GLN A 378 -4.74 16.88 5.70
C GLN A 378 -5.69 17.15 6.86
N ALA A 379 -6.00 18.42 7.13
CA ALA A 379 -6.94 18.80 8.18
C ALA A 379 -8.34 18.26 7.90
N ILE A 380 -8.86 18.46 6.68
CA ILE A 380 -10.17 17.94 6.28
C ILE A 380 -10.19 16.41 6.33
N ALA A 381 -9.21 15.74 5.75
CA ALA A 381 -9.17 14.28 5.69
C ALA A 381 -8.91 13.59 7.05
N SER A 382 -8.51 14.36 8.07
CA SER A 382 -8.37 13.85 9.45
C SER A 382 -9.71 13.83 10.22
N THR A 383 -10.73 14.50 9.68
CA THR A 383 -12.11 14.45 10.19
C THR A 383 -12.77 13.13 9.80
N PRO A 384 -13.47 12.43 10.71
CA PRO A 384 -14.30 11.29 10.34
C PRO A 384 -15.49 11.73 9.48
N PHE A 385 -15.62 11.14 8.30
CA PHE A 385 -16.81 11.26 7.47
C PHE A 385 -17.65 10.01 7.61
N THR A 386 -18.97 10.17 7.63
CA THR A 386 -19.95 9.09 7.60
C THR A 386 -20.73 9.19 6.30
N ALA A 387 -20.92 8.06 5.63
CA ALA A 387 -21.77 7.94 4.44
C ALA A 387 -22.88 6.94 4.74
N THR A 388 -24.10 7.42 4.99
CA THR A 388 -25.26 6.58 5.32
C THR A 388 -26.07 6.28 4.07
N VAL A 389 -26.20 5.01 3.73
CA VAL A 389 -27.02 4.55 2.60
C VAL A 389 -28.50 4.54 3.00
N GLN A 390 -29.36 5.13 2.17
CA GLN A 390 -30.80 5.18 2.35
C GLN A 390 -31.52 4.62 1.11
N PRO A 391 -32.37 3.60 1.24
CA PRO A 391 -33.17 3.10 0.12
C PRO A 391 -34.15 4.16 -0.40
N ALA A 392 -34.15 4.39 -1.71
CA ALA A 392 -34.98 5.36 -2.42
C ALA A 392 -35.64 4.72 -3.66
N GLY A 393 -36.61 3.82 -3.42
CA GLY A 393 -37.26 3.05 -4.48
C GLY A 393 -36.31 2.00 -5.07
N GLU A 394 -36.01 2.10 -6.36
CA GLU A 394 -35.02 1.23 -7.05
C GLU A 394 -33.58 1.76 -6.95
N PHE A 395 -33.42 2.96 -6.38
CA PHE A 395 -32.14 3.63 -6.21
C PHE A 395 -31.81 3.79 -4.72
N PHE A 396 -30.65 4.37 -4.45
CA PHE A 396 -30.17 4.70 -3.13
C PHE A 396 -29.76 6.17 -3.06
N ASP A 397 -30.03 6.79 -1.93
CA ASP A 397 -29.50 8.09 -1.59
C ASP A 397 -28.35 7.89 -0.59
N LEU A 398 -27.28 8.65 -0.76
CA LEU A 398 -26.13 8.61 0.15
C LEU A 398 -26.06 9.93 0.91
N LEU A 399 -26.35 9.88 2.21
CA LEU A 399 -26.23 10.99 3.13
C LEU A 399 -24.79 11.05 3.64
N ILE A 400 -24.10 12.16 3.40
CA ILE A 400 -22.69 12.36 3.76
C ILE A 400 -22.61 13.42 4.85
N GLU A 401 -22.05 13.03 5.99
CA GLU A 401 -22.06 13.83 7.22
C GLU A 401 -20.69 13.81 7.93
N THR A 402 -20.41 14.87 8.69
CA THR A 402 -19.36 14.89 9.70
C THR A 402 -19.94 15.27 11.06
N ASP A 403 -19.45 14.68 12.15
CA ASP A 403 -19.90 15.05 13.51
C ASP A 403 -19.27 16.36 14.01
N VAL A 404 -18.15 16.75 13.40
CA VAL A 404 -17.39 17.94 13.75
C VAL A 404 -17.27 18.85 12.54
N PRO A 405 -17.14 20.17 12.76
CA PRO A 405 -16.85 21.10 11.69
C PRO A 405 -15.56 20.79 10.95
N ILE A 406 -15.55 21.08 9.66
CA ILE A 406 -14.31 21.13 8.90
C ILE A 406 -13.58 22.45 9.19
N GLN A 407 -12.27 22.42 9.04
CA GLN A 407 -11.43 23.60 9.25
C GLN A 407 -10.75 23.96 7.93
N LEU A 408 -10.94 25.22 7.52
CA LEU A 408 -10.31 25.79 6.33
C LEU A 408 -9.53 27.05 6.70
N PRO A 409 -8.37 27.30 6.07
CA PRO A 409 -7.69 28.58 6.23
C PRO A 409 -8.53 29.74 5.66
N ASP A 410 -8.33 30.95 6.19
CA ASP A 410 -9.06 32.14 5.77
C ASP A 410 -8.97 32.37 4.25
N GLY A 411 -10.13 32.56 3.61
CA GLY A 411 -10.25 32.82 2.17
C GLY A 411 -10.15 31.57 1.29
N TYR A 412 -9.88 30.39 1.85
CA TYR A 412 -9.90 29.14 1.09
C TYR A 412 -11.35 28.71 0.86
N SER A 413 -11.58 28.00 -0.25
CA SER A 413 -12.85 27.34 -0.53
C SER A 413 -12.63 25.83 -0.71
N ALA A 414 -13.63 25.04 -0.33
CA ALA A 414 -13.57 23.59 -0.52
C ALA A 414 -14.87 23.06 -1.13
N THR A 415 -14.75 21.98 -1.90
CA THR A 415 -15.87 21.23 -2.43
C THR A 415 -15.68 19.75 -2.21
N ILE A 416 -16.78 19.01 -2.15
CA ILE A 416 -16.81 17.57 -1.99
C ILE A 416 -17.76 16.93 -3.01
N GLU A 417 -17.37 15.79 -3.56
CA GLU A 417 -18.20 14.99 -4.47
C GLU A 417 -17.91 13.49 -4.34
N LEU A 418 -18.82 12.66 -4.81
CA LEU A 418 -18.54 11.23 -4.97
C LEU A 418 -17.59 11.01 -6.14
N THR A 419 -16.57 10.18 -5.93
CA THR A 419 -15.66 9.77 -7.02
C THR A 419 -16.39 9.05 -8.15
N THR A 420 -17.53 8.40 -7.88
CA THR A 420 -18.39 7.76 -8.90
C THR A 420 -19.27 8.76 -9.67
N ARG A 421 -19.37 10.02 -9.23
CA ARG A 421 -20.20 11.07 -9.85
C ARG A 421 -19.42 12.38 -10.01
N PRO A 422 -18.37 12.40 -10.85
CA PRO A 422 -17.62 13.63 -11.11
C PRO A 422 -18.54 14.72 -11.69
N GLY A 423 -18.40 15.94 -11.18
CA GLY A 423 -19.18 17.11 -11.59
C GLY A 423 -20.43 17.39 -10.74
N PHE A 424 -20.70 16.58 -9.72
CA PHE A 424 -21.80 16.80 -8.75
C PHE A 424 -21.28 17.33 -7.41
N ALA A 425 -20.34 18.28 -7.47
CA ALA A 425 -19.69 18.83 -6.29
C ALA A 425 -20.58 19.76 -5.48
N VAL A 426 -20.49 19.64 -4.16
CA VAL A 426 -21.15 20.50 -3.17
C VAL A 426 -20.10 21.34 -2.48
N ALA A 427 -20.39 22.63 -2.29
CA ALA A 427 -19.52 23.52 -1.53
C ALA A 427 -19.54 23.14 -0.05
N MET A 428 -18.37 23.15 0.57
CA MET A 428 -18.21 22.95 1.99
C MET A 428 -17.96 24.30 2.67
N THR A 429 -18.62 24.54 3.80
CA THR A 429 -18.46 25.77 4.57
C THR A 429 -17.51 25.51 5.73
N SER A 430 -16.54 26.41 5.95
CA SER A 430 -15.70 26.35 7.17
C SER A 430 -16.57 26.46 8.41
N ASP A 431 -16.18 25.77 9.48
CA ASP A 431 -16.81 25.85 10.80
C ASP A 431 -18.24 25.30 10.91
N ASP A 432 -18.78 24.80 9.81
CA ASP A 432 -19.98 23.98 9.78
C ASP A 432 -19.64 22.50 9.56
N PRO A 433 -20.39 21.57 10.17
CA PRO A 433 -20.36 20.17 9.77
C PRO A 433 -20.81 20.01 8.31
N VAL A 434 -20.29 18.97 7.66
CA VAL A 434 -20.79 18.56 6.34
C VAL A 434 -22.14 17.89 6.52
N ASP A 435 -23.11 18.27 5.68
CA ASP A 435 -24.42 17.63 5.58
C ASP A 435 -24.94 17.80 4.14
N PHE A 436 -24.83 16.75 3.33
CA PHE A 436 -25.46 16.73 2.01
C PHE A 436 -25.85 15.32 1.55
N ILE A 437 -26.80 15.27 0.62
CA ILE A 437 -27.31 14.03 0.04
C ILE A 437 -26.88 13.94 -1.42
N SER A 438 -26.35 12.79 -1.83
CA SER A 438 -26.19 12.41 -3.23
C SER A 438 -27.31 11.43 -3.63
N PRO A 439 -28.35 11.88 -4.37
CA PRO A 439 -29.53 11.05 -4.61
C PRO A 439 -29.43 10.20 -5.87
N GLY A 440 -30.20 9.11 -5.93
CA GLY A 440 -30.42 8.35 -7.17
C GLY A 440 -29.23 7.50 -7.63
N LEU A 441 -28.47 6.94 -6.69
CA LEU A 441 -27.36 6.02 -6.95
C LEU A 441 -27.89 4.62 -7.27
N LYS A 442 -27.26 3.94 -8.23
CA LYS A 442 -27.41 2.49 -8.35
C LYS A 442 -26.52 1.81 -7.31
N LEU A 443 -26.79 0.52 -7.06
CA LEU A 443 -26.02 -0.29 -6.12
C LEU A 443 -24.50 -0.21 -6.39
N VAL A 444 -24.08 -0.29 -7.65
CA VAL A 444 -22.65 -0.21 -8.06
C VAL A 444 -22.03 1.19 -7.95
N ASP A 445 -22.85 2.23 -7.81
CA ASP A 445 -22.38 3.62 -7.70
C ASP A 445 -22.16 4.04 -6.23
N ILE A 446 -22.61 3.22 -5.27
CA ILE A 446 -22.42 3.43 -3.83
C ILE A 446 -20.95 3.11 -3.50
N MET A 447 -20.20 4.16 -3.20
CA MET A 447 -18.78 4.07 -2.85
C MET A 447 -18.44 5.17 -1.84
N PRO A 448 -17.78 4.87 -0.71
CA PRO A 448 -17.43 5.83 0.33
C PRO A 448 -16.17 6.63 0.01
N PHE A 449 -15.74 6.70 -1.25
CA PHE A 449 -14.62 7.54 -1.68
C PHE A 449 -15.14 8.91 -2.14
N LEU A 450 -14.83 9.92 -1.31
CA LEU A 450 -15.23 11.30 -1.49
C LEU A 450 -14.06 12.12 -1.99
N ALA A 451 -14.17 12.70 -3.18
CA ALA A 451 -13.18 13.61 -3.71
C ALA A 451 -13.38 15.00 -3.07
N VAL A 452 -12.36 15.46 -2.34
CA VAL A 452 -12.30 16.80 -1.75
C VAL A 452 -11.35 17.64 -2.58
N ARG A 453 -11.76 18.85 -2.92
CA ARG A 453 -10.92 19.85 -3.60
C ARG A 453 -10.89 21.12 -2.78
N VAL A 454 -9.69 21.67 -2.59
CA VAL A 454 -9.46 22.93 -1.88
C VAL A 454 -8.84 23.91 -2.87
N THR A 455 -9.36 25.14 -2.90
CA THR A 455 -8.85 26.24 -3.72
C THR A 455 -8.43 27.38 -2.82
N GLU A 456 -7.18 27.83 -2.97
CA GLU A 456 -6.64 28.98 -2.25
C GLU A 456 -7.01 30.31 -2.95
N PRO A 457 -6.93 31.48 -2.29
CA PRO A 457 -7.37 32.77 -2.83
C PRO A 457 -6.79 33.18 -4.19
N GLY A 458 -5.57 32.75 -4.51
CA GLY A 458 -4.87 32.93 -5.78
C GLY A 458 -5.33 31.99 -6.91
N GLY A 459 -6.25 31.05 -6.62
CA GLY A 459 -6.87 30.17 -7.60
C GLY A 459 -6.18 28.81 -7.79
N SER A 460 -5.07 28.55 -7.10
CA SER A 460 -4.41 27.23 -7.13
C SER A 460 -5.28 26.20 -6.41
N THR A 461 -5.28 24.96 -6.90
CA THR A 461 -6.13 23.90 -6.36
C THR A 461 -5.33 22.68 -5.93
N GLY A 462 -5.71 22.12 -4.77
CA GLY A 462 -5.26 20.83 -4.29
C GLY A 462 -6.46 19.89 -4.17
N SER A 463 -6.24 18.57 -4.27
CA SER A 463 -7.33 17.61 -4.11
C SER A 463 -6.86 16.30 -3.48
N THR A 464 -7.78 15.64 -2.79
CA THR A 464 -7.55 14.31 -2.21
C THR A 464 -8.85 13.51 -2.17
N VAL A 465 -8.74 12.20 -1.89
CA VAL A 465 -9.89 11.36 -1.56
C VAL A 465 -9.94 11.13 -0.05
N VAL A 466 -11.13 11.26 0.52
CA VAL A 466 -11.46 10.84 1.89
C VAL A 466 -12.25 9.54 1.81
N VAL A 467 -11.93 8.60 2.70
CA VAL A 467 -12.66 7.34 2.86
C VAL A 467 -13.66 7.51 4.01
N ALA A 468 -14.95 7.58 3.67
CA ALA A 468 -16.02 7.69 4.66
C ALA A 468 -16.33 6.32 5.30
N ASN A 469 -16.81 6.33 6.54
CA ASN A 469 -17.40 5.15 7.15
C ASN A 469 -18.78 4.90 6.53
N LEU A 470 -18.93 3.79 5.82
CA LEU A 470 -20.18 3.43 5.15
C LEU A 470 -21.15 2.78 6.16
N ILE A 471 -22.32 3.37 6.35
CA ILE A 471 -23.37 2.86 7.25
C ILE A 471 -24.55 2.36 6.41
N ASN A 472 -25.14 1.24 6.85
CA ASN A 472 -26.20 0.53 6.13
C ASN A 472 -25.75 0.06 4.73
N ASP A 473 -24.48 -0.35 4.61
CA ASP A 473 -23.97 -0.95 3.39
C ASP A 473 -24.85 -2.15 2.96
N PRO A 474 -25.45 -2.14 1.75
CA PRO A 474 -26.21 -3.29 1.29
C PRO A 474 -25.30 -4.52 1.12
N ASP A 475 -25.59 -5.62 1.83
CA ASP A 475 -24.78 -6.84 1.87
C ASP A 475 -24.31 -7.35 0.48
N GLU A 476 -25.14 -7.17 -0.55
CA GLU A 476 -24.89 -7.66 -1.92
C GLU A 476 -24.18 -6.66 -2.84
N ARG A 477 -23.77 -5.49 -2.34
CA ARG A 477 -23.22 -4.43 -3.18
C ARG A 477 -21.96 -4.87 -3.93
N LEU A 478 -21.01 -5.45 -3.21
CA LEU A 478 -19.77 -5.96 -3.79
C LEU A 478 -20.01 -7.15 -4.72
N ASP A 479 -21.01 -7.98 -4.41
CA ASP A 479 -21.40 -9.12 -5.25
C ASP A 479 -22.06 -8.67 -6.56
N GLU A 480 -22.87 -7.61 -6.53
CA GLU A 480 -23.40 -6.98 -7.75
C GLU A 480 -22.27 -6.38 -8.60
N ILE A 481 -21.27 -5.75 -7.98
CA ILE A 481 -20.11 -5.24 -8.70
C ILE A 481 -19.42 -6.39 -9.45
N LEU A 482 -19.16 -7.53 -8.81
CA LEU A 482 -18.59 -8.71 -9.48
C LEU A 482 -19.50 -9.24 -10.59
N ALA A 483 -20.78 -9.48 -10.29
CA ALA A 483 -21.74 -10.02 -11.24
C ALA A 483 -21.90 -9.12 -12.49
N SER A 484 -21.81 -7.80 -12.32
CA SER A 484 -21.88 -6.84 -13.43
C SER A 484 -20.69 -6.92 -14.40
N GLN A 485 -19.56 -7.49 -13.98
CA GLN A 485 -18.38 -7.66 -14.83
C GLN A 485 -18.42 -8.98 -15.63
N LEU A 486 -19.30 -9.92 -15.28
CA LEU A 486 -19.34 -11.26 -15.86
C LEU A 486 -20.54 -11.38 -16.80
N ASN A 487 -20.26 -11.47 -18.10
CA ASN A 487 -21.31 -11.41 -19.12
C ASN A 487 -21.54 -12.74 -19.83
N LYS A 488 -20.70 -13.75 -19.59
CA LYS A 488 -20.75 -15.04 -20.28
C LYS A 488 -20.62 -16.23 -19.32
N PRO A 489 -21.21 -17.39 -19.64
CA PRO A 489 -21.09 -18.59 -18.81
C PRO A 489 -19.65 -19.00 -18.52
N GLU A 490 -18.78 -18.88 -19.51
CA GLU A 490 -17.35 -19.17 -19.35
C GLU A 490 -16.67 -18.25 -18.34
N ASP A 491 -17.05 -16.96 -18.28
CA ASP A 491 -16.45 -15.99 -17.35
C ASP A 491 -16.80 -16.34 -15.90
N VAL A 492 -18.04 -16.77 -15.65
CA VAL A 492 -18.52 -17.16 -14.31
C VAL A 492 -17.78 -18.40 -13.80
N LEU A 493 -17.64 -19.43 -14.65
CA LEU A 493 -16.97 -20.68 -14.27
C LEU A 493 -15.47 -20.49 -14.08
N ARG A 494 -14.87 -19.66 -14.93
CA ARG A 494 -13.47 -19.27 -14.82
C ARG A 494 -13.22 -18.47 -13.55
N PHE A 495 -14.08 -17.52 -13.22
CA PHE A 495 -14.01 -16.76 -11.98
C PHE A 495 -14.10 -17.67 -10.74
N ILE A 496 -15.06 -18.61 -10.72
CA ILE A 496 -15.21 -19.60 -9.64
C ILE A 496 -13.93 -20.43 -9.49
N ALA A 497 -13.37 -20.93 -10.59
CA ALA A 497 -12.17 -21.75 -10.53
C ALA A 497 -10.92 -20.96 -10.09
N LEU A 498 -10.80 -19.71 -10.53
CA LEU A 498 -9.73 -18.81 -10.08
C LEU A 498 -9.83 -18.55 -8.57
N MET A 499 -11.03 -18.31 -8.06
CA MET A 499 -11.27 -18.15 -6.61
C MET A 499 -10.82 -19.40 -5.84
N LEU A 500 -11.24 -20.58 -6.27
CA LEU A 500 -10.87 -21.86 -5.65
C LEU A 500 -9.36 -22.13 -5.74
N SER A 501 -8.73 -21.76 -6.87
CA SER A 501 -7.29 -21.95 -7.06
C SER A 501 -6.45 -21.06 -6.15
N ILE A 502 -6.84 -19.81 -5.96
CA ILE A 502 -6.13 -18.84 -5.11
C ILE A 502 -6.21 -19.27 -3.64
N SER A 503 -7.37 -19.76 -3.19
CA SER A 503 -7.56 -20.18 -1.80
C SER A 503 -6.88 -21.51 -1.44
N ASN A 504 -6.64 -22.38 -2.43
CA ASN A 504 -6.01 -23.69 -2.23
C ASN A 504 -4.48 -23.70 -2.46
N GLY A 505 -3.79 -22.56 -2.28
CA GLY A 505 -2.32 -22.53 -2.34
C GLY A 505 -1.71 -22.65 -3.74
N GLY A 506 -2.52 -22.47 -4.79
CA GLY A 506 -2.00 -22.29 -6.15
C GLY A 506 -1.57 -23.54 -6.92
N ASP A 507 -1.64 -24.76 -6.35
CA ASP A 507 -1.16 -25.96 -7.06
C ASP A 507 -2.19 -27.08 -7.30
N SER A 508 -2.05 -27.66 -8.50
CA SER A 508 -2.66 -28.87 -9.10
C SER A 508 -4.10 -28.87 -9.67
N ALA A 509 -5.17 -28.53 -8.95
CA ALA A 509 -6.54 -28.71 -9.50
C ALA A 509 -7.09 -27.48 -10.28
N GLY A 510 -7.01 -26.28 -9.68
CA GLY A 510 -7.56 -25.04 -10.27
C GLY A 510 -6.76 -24.49 -11.45
N GLY A 511 -5.43 -24.64 -11.42
CA GLY A 511 -4.54 -24.25 -12.54
C GLY A 511 -4.73 -25.14 -13.78
N ALA A 512 -4.86 -26.45 -13.59
CA ALA A 512 -5.18 -27.40 -14.66
C ALA A 512 -6.57 -27.13 -15.27
N PHE A 513 -7.53 -26.73 -14.42
CA PHE A 513 -8.87 -26.33 -14.84
C PHE A 513 -8.88 -25.06 -15.70
N ASP A 514 -8.21 -23.98 -15.28
CA ASP A 514 -8.14 -22.75 -16.07
C ASP A 514 -7.38 -22.94 -17.39
N GLN A 515 -6.34 -23.79 -17.40
CA GLN A 515 -5.66 -24.17 -18.63
C GLN A 515 -6.59 -24.95 -19.57
N MET A 516 -7.40 -25.87 -19.04
CA MET A 516 -8.38 -26.63 -19.81
C MET A 516 -9.51 -25.74 -20.38
N ILE A 517 -10.03 -24.77 -19.63
CA ILE A 517 -11.02 -23.79 -20.13
C ILE A 517 -10.45 -22.94 -21.28
N ARG A 518 -9.19 -22.52 -21.18
CA ARG A 518 -8.51 -21.74 -22.24
C ARG A 518 -8.32 -22.55 -23.52
N ASP A 519 -7.95 -23.82 -23.40
CA ASP A 519 -7.72 -24.72 -24.54
C ASP A 519 -9.03 -25.20 -25.20
N HIS A 520 -10.16 -25.20 -24.49
CA HIS A 520 -11.46 -25.74 -24.96
C HIS A 520 -12.48 -24.68 -25.41
N GLY A 521 -12.05 -23.44 -25.70
CA GLY A 521 -12.92 -22.37 -26.18
C GLY A 521 -13.79 -22.78 -27.38
N SER A 522 -15.00 -23.29 -27.10
CA SER A 522 -16.15 -23.61 -27.98
C SER A 522 -16.85 -24.97 -27.74
N GLN A 523 -16.40 -25.86 -26.84
CA GLN A 523 -17.13 -27.13 -26.62
C GLN A 523 -18.04 -27.12 -25.38
N SER A 524 -19.36 -27.23 -25.60
CA SER A 524 -20.40 -27.31 -24.55
C SER A 524 -20.46 -28.71 -23.89
N GLY A 525 -19.40 -29.09 -23.18
CA GLY A 525 -19.31 -30.31 -22.37
C GLY A 525 -19.25 -30.01 -20.87
N PRO A 526 -19.62 -30.96 -19.97
CA PRO A 526 -19.44 -30.80 -18.53
C PRO A 526 -17.95 -30.62 -18.21
N LEU A 527 -17.63 -29.50 -17.56
CA LEU A 527 -16.28 -29.09 -17.21
C LEU A 527 -15.70 -30.01 -16.12
N PRO A 528 -14.64 -30.79 -16.37
CA PRO A 528 -14.04 -31.68 -15.38
C PRO A 528 -13.38 -30.86 -14.25
N GLY A 529 -13.58 -31.20 -12.97
CA GLY A 529 -12.74 -30.67 -11.88
C GLY A 529 -13.35 -29.62 -10.94
N ILE A 530 -14.48 -28.98 -11.29
CA ILE A 530 -15.13 -27.99 -10.37
C ILE A 530 -15.62 -28.69 -9.11
N LEU A 531 -16.27 -29.86 -9.25
CA LEU A 531 -16.76 -30.62 -8.11
C LEU A 531 -15.60 -30.98 -7.17
N GLU A 532 -14.51 -31.51 -7.72
CA GLU A 532 -13.31 -31.87 -6.97
C GLU A 532 -12.68 -30.66 -6.28
N SER A 533 -12.65 -29.50 -6.96
CA SER A 533 -12.12 -28.24 -6.41
C SER A 533 -13.02 -27.68 -5.29
N LEU A 534 -14.34 -27.78 -5.42
CA LEU A 534 -15.30 -27.41 -4.39
C LEU A 534 -15.20 -28.32 -3.17
N LEU A 535 -15.05 -29.63 -3.38
CA LEU A 535 -14.85 -30.61 -2.31
C LEU A 535 -13.50 -30.44 -1.61
N LEU A 536 -12.45 -30.08 -2.35
CA LEU A 536 -11.15 -29.74 -1.77
C LEU A 536 -11.27 -28.47 -0.92
N ALA A 537 -11.85 -27.39 -1.46
CA ALA A 537 -12.06 -26.15 -0.72
C ALA A 537 -12.93 -26.36 0.53
N LEU A 538 -13.92 -27.25 0.47
CA LEU A 538 -14.71 -27.63 1.65
C LEU A 538 -13.85 -28.24 2.77
N ALA A 539 -12.77 -28.94 2.42
CA ALA A 539 -11.86 -29.57 3.37
C ALA A 539 -10.72 -28.64 3.83
N THR A 540 -10.18 -27.79 2.94
CA THR A 540 -8.95 -27.03 3.16
C THR A 540 -9.15 -25.53 3.32
N ALA A 541 -10.20 -24.96 2.71
CA ALA A 541 -10.43 -23.51 2.65
C ALA A 541 -11.93 -23.15 2.67
N PRO A 542 -12.72 -23.56 3.69
CA PRO A 542 -14.17 -23.40 3.70
C PRO A 542 -14.63 -21.93 3.65
N THR A 543 -13.78 -20.99 4.06
CA THR A 543 -14.05 -19.55 3.99
C THR A 543 -14.27 -19.07 2.55
N VAL A 544 -13.61 -19.64 1.54
CA VAL A 544 -13.81 -19.23 0.14
C VAL A 544 -15.23 -19.54 -0.33
N LEU A 545 -15.85 -20.60 0.21
CA LEU A 545 -17.23 -20.95 -0.12
C LEU A 545 -18.21 -19.92 0.44
N THR A 546 -17.89 -19.33 1.58
CA THR A 546 -18.65 -18.20 2.14
C THR A 546 -18.49 -16.95 1.26
N ASP A 547 -17.26 -16.65 0.83
CA ASP A 547 -16.99 -15.50 -0.05
C ASP A 547 -17.69 -15.61 -1.42
N MET A 548 -17.92 -16.84 -1.88
CA MET A 548 -18.62 -17.17 -3.13
C MET A 548 -20.16 -17.21 -2.98
N ASP A 549 -20.71 -17.50 -1.81
CA ASP A 549 -22.16 -17.69 -1.62
C ASP A 549 -22.96 -16.44 -1.98
N GLY A 550 -22.49 -15.25 -1.53
CA GLY A 550 -23.13 -13.98 -1.86
C GLY A 550 -23.17 -13.72 -3.37
N PHE A 551 -22.04 -13.94 -4.05
CA PHE A 551 -21.93 -13.86 -5.51
C PHE A 551 -22.88 -14.83 -6.22
N ILE A 552 -22.93 -16.10 -5.80
CA ILE A 552 -23.79 -17.10 -6.44
C ILE A 552 -25.27 -16.77 -6.21
N ARG A 553 -25.66 -16.36 -5.01
CA ARG A 553 -27.03 -15.90 -4.73
C ARG A 553 -27.41 -14.70 -5.59
N ARG A 554 -26.46 -13.80 -5.84
CA ARG A 554 -26.67 -12.63 -6.69
C ARG A 554 -26.98 -13.02 -8.13
N LEU A 555 -26.26 -14.00 -8.69
CA LEU A 555 -26.56 -14.54 -10.02
C LEU A 555 -27.97 -15.14 -10.10
N HIS A 556 -28.46 -15.79 -9.04
CA HIS A 556 -29.78 -16.42 -9.02
C HIS A 556 -30.97 -15.45 -9.00
N ARG A 557 -30.75 -14.15 -8.73
CA ARG A 557 -31.82 -13.14 -8.66
C ARG A 557 -32.30 -12.62 -10.01
N ASP A 558 -31.49 -12.79 -11.04
CA ASP A 558 -31.80 -12.36 -12.40
C ASP A 558 -31.78 -13.60 -13.29
N ASP A 559 -32.90 -13.93 -13.94
CA ASP A 559 -33.03 -15.11 -14.79
C ASP A 559 -31.94 -15.12 -15.89
N ALA A 560 -31.60 -13.96 -16.46
CA ALA A 560 -30.57 -13.87 -17.50
C ALA A 560 -29.16 -14.18 -16.96
N ARG A 561 -28.88 -13.84 -15.70
CA ARG A 561 -27.61 -14.14 -15.03
C ARG A 561 -27.57 -15.55 -14.47
N ARG A 562 -28.72 -16.08 -14.02
CA ARG A 562 -28.87 -17.46 -13.59
C ARG A 562 -28.57 -18.42 -14.75
N ASP A 563 -28.99 -18.07 -15.96
CA ASP A 563 -28.71 -18.82 -17.18
C ASP A 563 -27.21 -18.80 -17.57
N LEU A 564 -26.37 -17.98 -16.92
CA LEU A 564 -24.91 -18.07 -17.07
C LEU A 564 -24.31 -19.27 -16.31
N LEU A 565 -25.02 -19.83 -15.32
CA LEU A 565 -24.56 -21.01 -14.61
C LEU A 565 -24.86 -22.28 -15.41
N PRO A 566 -23.95 -23.29 -15.42
CA PRO A 566 -24.22 -24.55 -16.09
C PRO A 566 -25.45 -25.28 -15.52
N PRO A 567 -26.15 -26.08 -16.35
CA PRO A 567 -27.20 -26.96 -15.87
C PRO A 567 -26.74 -27.83 -14.69
N GLY A 568 -27.52 -27.86 -13.62
CA GLY A 568 -27.22 -28.62 -12.40
C GLY A 568 -26.26 -27.96 -11.40
N PHE A 569 -25.61 -26.83 -11.75
CA PHE A 569 -24.69 -26.16 -10.83
C PHE A 569 -25.40 -25.62 -9.57
N SER A 570 -26.63 -25.10 -9.69
CA SER A 570 -27.40 -24.61 -8.54
C SER A 570 -27.71 -25.70 -7.51
N GLU A 571 -28.01 -26.91 -7.98
CA GLU A 571 -28.26 -28.08 -7.12
C GLU A 571 -26.96 -28.48 -6.40
N LEU A 572 -25.86 -28.59 -7.16
CA LEU A 572 -24.53 -28.84 -6.62
C LEU A 572 -24.12 -27.81 -5.55
N TRP A 573 -24.30 -26.51 -5.82
CA TRP A 573 -23.95 -25.46 -4.87
C TRP A 573 -24.74 -25.57 -3.57
N THR A 574 -26.03 -25.91 -3.67
CA THR A 574 -26.89 -26.11 -2.50
C THR A 574 -26.37 -27.24 -1.60
N ASP A 575 -25.93 -28.35 -2.20
CA ASP A 575 -25.36 -29.48 -1.47
C ASP A 575 -24.01 -29.11 -0.82
N ILE A 576 -23.12 -28.43 -1.56
CA ILE A 576 -21.81 -27.97 -1.04
C ILE A 576 -21.98 -26.97 0.11
N HIS A 577 -22.84 -25.97 -0.05
CA HIS A 577 -23.11 -24.97 0.99
C HIS A 577 -23.73 -25.61 2.25
N SER A 578 -24.63 -26.58 2.07
CA SER A 578 -25.22 -27.34 3.17
C SER A 578 -24.15 -28.15 3.92
N ALA A 579 -23.23 -28.78 3.21
CA ALA A 579 -22.10 -29.50 3.81
C ALA A 579 -21.17 -28.56 4.58
N ALA A 580 -20.83 -27.39 4.02
CA ALA A 580 -19.99 -26.38 4.67
C ALA A 580 -20.59 -25.92 6.01
N THR A 581 -21.89 -25.60 6.00
CA THR A 581 -22.62 -25.17 7.20
C THR A 581 -22.60 -26.24 8.31
N VAL A 582 -22.60 -27.53 7.95
CA VAL A 582 -22.53 -28.64 8.92
C VAL A 582 -21.12 -28.78 9.50
N LEU A 583 -20.08 -28.59 8.68
CA LEU A 583 -18.69 -28.66 9.12
C LEU A 583 -18.31 -27.51 10.06
N ASP A 584 -18.71 -26.29 9.74
CA ASP A 584 -18.46 -25.12 10.59
C ASP A 584 -19.07 -25.27 11.98
N ARG A 585 -20.29 -25.83 12.07
CA ARG A 585 -20.96 -26.12 13.35
C ARG A 585 -20.30 -27.22 14.19
N ARG A 586 -19.44 -28.05 13.59
CA ARG A 586 -18.68 -29.09 14.31
C ARG A 586 -17.33 -28.57 14.81
N ASN A 587 -16.81 -27.53 14.17
CA ASN A 587 -15.50 -26.95 14.46
C ASN A 587 -15.58 -25.72 15.40
N ALA A 588 -16.75 -25.08 15.49
CA ALA A 588 -17.11 -24.08 16.52
C ALA A 588 -17.53 -24.75 17.83
#